data_AF-A0A2V9VPJ1-F1
#
_entry.id   AF-A0A2V9VPJ1-F1
#
_cell.length_a   1.000
_cell.length_b   1.000
_cell.length_c   1.000
_cell.angle_alpha   90.00
_cell.angle_beta   90.00
_cell.angle_gamma   90.00
#
_symmetry.space_group_name_H-M   'P 1'
#
loop_
_entity.id
_entity.type
_entity.pdbx_description
1 polymer ?
#
loop_
_entity_poly.entity_id
_entity_poly.type
_entity_poly.pdbx_seq_one_letter_code
_entity_poly.pdbx_strand_id
1 'polypeptide(L)'
;MDRELVINAFRSGGRGLFCFAISPFRALCRCIQVVHRGQIWATAEQLDYLIDLVAQVPSLRVVNANGDTLVTPREEQVVALVAEGLSNREVARELGLSEHTVKKYLFRIFDKLGISTRVELVLYAVNHGDHRAAEWLPGGSA
;
A
#
# COMPACT_ATOMS: atom_id res chain seq x y z
N MET A 1 5.07 5.13 -27.69
CA MET A 1 6.30 4.96 -26.86
C MET A 1 6.23 3.57 -26.26
N ASP A 2 7.35 2.89 -26.06
CA ASP A 2 7.37 1.55 -25.48
C ASP A 2 6.78 1.53 -24.06
N ARG A 3 5.93 0.54 -23.77
CA ARG A 3 5.28 0.34 -22.47
C ARG A 3 6.28 0.18 -21.33
N GLU A 4 7.35 -0.59 -21.50
CA GLU A 4 8.36 -0.78 -20.44
C GLU A 4 9.10 0.51 -20.14
N LEU A 5 9.40 1.30 -21.17
CA LEU A 5 10.09 2.57 -21.01
C LEU A 5 9.22 3.57 -20.23
N VAL A 6 7.92 3.63 -20.55
CA VAL A 6 6.95 4.45 -19.81
C VAL A 6 6.95 4.03 -18.34
N ILE A 7 6.80 2.74 -18.06
CA ILE A 7 6.75 2.20 -16.70
C ILE A 7 8.03 2.51 -15.92
N ASN A 8 9.21 2.26 -16.50
CA ASN A 8 10.49 2.46 -15.83
C ASN A 8 10.78 3.95 -15.57
N ALA A 9 10.35 4.84 -16.47
CA ALA A 9 10.47 6.28 -16.26
C ALA A 9 9.63 6.77 -15.07
N PHE A 10 8.39 6.28 -14.92
CA PHE A 10 7.56 6.64 -13.78
C PHE A 10 8.03 5.98 -12.48
N ARG A 11 8.47 4.71 -12.53
CA ARG A 11 9.04 4.00 -11.37
C ARG A 11 10.29 4.67 -10.80
N SER A 12 11.10 5.31 -11.64
CA SER A 12 12.27 6.09 -11.22
C SER A 12 11.93 7.50 -10.69
N GLY A 13 10.64 7.82 -10.54
CA GLY A 13 10.16 9.10 -10.02
C GLY A 13 9.95 10.18 -11.08
N GLY A 14 10.09 9.83 -12.37
CA GLY A 14 9.72 10.72 -13.46
C GLY A 14 8.23 11.05 -13.43
N ARG A 15 7.89 12.33 -13.61
CA ARG A 15 6.49 12.82 -13.62
C ARG A 15 6.01 13.28 -14.99
N GLY A 16 6.87 13.19 -16.01
CA GLY A 16 6.52 13.63 -17.36
C GLY A 16 7.29 12.85 -18.43
N LEU A 17 6.59 12.44 -19.48
CA LEU A 17 7.16 11.87 -20.69
C LEU A 17 6.87 12.77 -21.89
N PHE A 18 7.93 13.18 -22.60
CA PHE A 18 7.82 14.04 -23.76
C PHE A 18 8.44 13.39 -24.99
N CYS A 19 7.71 13.35 -26.09
CA CYS A 19 8.17 12.77 -27.35
C CYS A 19 8.35 13.86 -28.41
N PHE A 20 9.59 14.23 -28.71
CA PHE A 20 9.92 15.24 -29.71
C PHE A 20 9.47 14.88 -31.13
N ALA A 21 9.32 13.59 -31.44
CA ALA A 21 8.88 13.14 -32.77
C ALA A 21 7.42 13.48 -33.09
N ILE A 22 6.58 13.66 -32.08
CA ILE A 22 5.12 13.83 -32.26
C ILE A 22 4.57 15.08 -31.56
N SER A 23 5.43 15.88 -30.93
CA SER A 23 5.01 17.06 -30.17
C SER A 23 5.85 18.29 -30.53
N PRO A 24 5.22 19.46 -30.73
CA PRO A 24 5.95 20.69 -31.03
C PRO A 24 6.73 21.19 -29.80
N PHE A 25 7.82 21.92 -30.03
CA PHE A 25 8.66 22.45 -28.95
C PHE A 25 7.89 23.25 -27.88
N ARG A 26 6.87 24.02 -28.26
CA ARG A 26 6.02 24.75 -27.29
C ARG A 26 5.34 23.82 -26.27
N ALA A 27 5.05 22.57 -26.64
CA ALA A 27 4.49 21.58 -25.72
C ALA A 27 5.52 21.13 -24.67
N LEU A 28 6.83 21.17 -24.97
CA LEU A 28 7.88 20.90 -23.98
C LEU A 28 7.86 21.94 -22.87
N CYS A 29 7.77 23.23 -23.21
CA CYS A 29 7.68 24.30 -22.22
C CYS A 29 6.50 24.07 -21.26
N ARG A 30 5.34 23.65 -21.79
CA ARG A 30 4.16 23.31 -20.97
C ARG A 30 4.40 22.07 -20.11
N CYS A 31 5.00 21.02 -20.67
CA CYS A 31 5.36 19.82 -19.92
C CYS A 31 6.23 20.16 -18.70
N ILE A 32 7.29 20.95 -18.90
CA ILE A 32 8.18 21.40 -17.81
C ILE A 32 7.41 22.17 -16.74
N GLN A 33 6.52 23.10 -17.15
CA GLN A 33 5.72 23.89 -16.20
C GLN A 33 4.75 23.03 -15.38
N VAL A 34 4.08 22.06 -16.01
CA VAL A 34 3.16 21.11 -15.36
C VAL A 34 3.91 20.26 -14.34
N VAL A 35 5.04 19.67 -14.74
CA VAL A 35 5.86 18.82 -13.86
C VAL A 35 6.47 19.60 -12.70
N HIS A 36 6.90 20.85 -12.94
CA HIS A 36 7.41 21.75 -11.91
C HIS A 36 6.34 22.10 -10.87
N ARG A 37 5.06 22.17 -11.25
CA ARG A 37 3.92 22.34 -10.34
C ARG A 37 3.52 21.06 -9.59
N GLY A 38 4.27 19.97 -9.76
CA GLY A 38 4.00 18.68 -9.13
C GLY A 38 2.92 17.85 -9.84
N GLN A 39 2.48 18.27 -11.02
CA GLN A 39 1.48 17.56 -11.81
C GLN A 39 2.14 16.55 -12.76
N ILE A 40 1.35 15.60 -13.27
CA ILE A 40 1.81 14.57 -14.22
C ILE A 40 1.58 15.04 -15.65
N TRP A 41 2.57 14.81 -16.53
CA TRP A 41 2.43 14.96 -17.98
C TRP A 41 2.53 13.61 -18.67
N ALA A 42 1.39 13.04 -19.04
CA ALA A 42 1.29 11.77 -19.75
C ALA A 42 0.06 11.78 -20.68
N THR A 43 0.09 10.97 -21.73
CA THR A 43 -1.11 10.69 -22.53
C THR A 43 -2.04 9.73 -21.78
N ALA A 44 -3.30 9.63 -22.21
CA ALA A 44 -4.25 8.66 -21.66
C ALA A 44 -3.70 7.22 -21.77
N GLU A 45 -3.16 6.85 -22.93
CA GLU A 45 -2.53 5.53 -23.16
C GLU A 45 -1.37 5.25 -22.18
N GLN A 46 -0.50 6.24 -21.94
CA GLN A 46 0.59 6.09 -20.98
C GLN A 46 0.08 5.94 -19.54
N LEU A 47 -1.01 6.64 -19.20
CA LEU A 47 -1.64 6.53 -17.90
C LEU A 47 -2.32 5.17 -17.73
N ASP A 48 -2.94 4.63 -18.77
CA ASP A 48 -3.52 3.28 -18.77
C ASP A 48 -2.45 2.22 -18.45
N TYR A 49 -1.23 2.34 -18.99
CA TYR A 49 -0.14 1.43 -18.63
C TYR A 49 0.23 1.48 -17.14
N LEU A 50 0.13 2.67 -16.53
CA LEU A 50 0.37 2.84 -15.09
C LEU A 50 -0.81 2.33 -14.26
N ILE A 51 -2.04 2.58 -14.70
CA ILE A 51 -3.25 2.08 -14.04
C ILE A 51 -3.28 0.56 -14.09
N ASP A 52 -3.01 -0.05 -15.25
CA ASP A 52 -2.88 -1.49 -15.42
C ASP A 52 -1.80 -2.05 -14.49
N LEU A 53 -0.68 -1.34 -14.35
CA LEU A 53 0.36 -1.77 -13.42
C LEU A 53 -0.09 -1.66 -11.97
N VAL A 54 -0.78 -0.58 -11.57
CA VAL A 54 -1.32 -0.41 -10.22
C VAL A 54 -2.46 -1.39 -9.94
N ALA A 55 -3.18 -1.84 -10.97
CA ALA A 55 -4.21 -2.87 -10.87
C ALA A 55 -3.63 -4.29 -10.86
N GLN A 56 -2.49 -4.51 -11.51
CA GLN A 56 -1.73 -5.78 -11.50
C GLN A 56 -0.80 -5.91 -10.31
N VAL A 57 -0.35 -4.80 -9.73
CA VAL A 57 0.09 -4.75 -8.34
C VAL A 57 -1.18 -5.10 -7.58
N PRO A 58 -1.26 -6.28 -6.93
CA PRO A 58 -2.38 -6.51 -6.06
C PRO A 58 -2.39 -5.32 -5.12
N SER A 59 -3.49 -4.57 -5.07
CA SER A 59 -3.78 -3.81 -3.86
C SER A 59 -3.42 -4.75 -2.73
N LEU A 60 -2.40 -4.47 -1.93
CA LEU A 60 -1.87 -5.42 -0.96
C LEU A 60 -2.85 -5.63 0.23
N ARG A 61 -4.15 -5.53 -0.01
CA ARG A 61 -5.08 -6.51 0.53
C ARG A 61 -4.65 -7.85 -0.03
N VAL A 62 -3.85 -8.55 0.77
CA VAL A 62 -3.48 -9.94 0.51
C VAL A 62 -4.82 -10.67 0.55
N VAL A 63 -5.40 -10.87 -0.63
CA VAL A 63 -6.64 -11.62 -0.85
C VAL A 63 -6.29 -12.95 -1.48
N ASN A 64 -7.00 -14.01 -1.10
CA ASN A 64 -6.79 -15.33 -1.70
C ASN A 64 -7.26 -15.35 -3.17
N ALA A 65 -7.07 -16.47 -3.87
CA ALA A 65 -7.52 -16.64 -5.26
C ALA A 65 -9.04 -16.44 -5.48
N ASN A 66 -9.83 -16.38 -4.41
CA ASN A 66 -11.28 -16.18 -4.41
C ASN A 66 -11.68 -14.72 -4.07
N GLY A 67 -10.72 -13.84 -3.77
CA GLY A 67 -10.96 -12.44 -3.41
C GLY A 67 -11.24 -12.19 -1.92
N ASP A 68 -11.07 -13.19 -1.05
CA ASP A 68 -11.28 -13.03 0.40
C ASP A 68 -10.02 -12.52 1.11
N THR A 69 -10.18 -11.64 2.11
CA THR A 69 -9.08 -11.14 2.94
C THR A 69 -8.32 -12.30 3.61
N LEU A 70 -7.00 -12.39 3.40
CA LEU A 70 -6.17 -13.47 3.98
C LEU A 70 -6.00 -13.32 5.50
N VAL A 71 -6.15 -12.10 5.99
CA VAL A 71 -6.09 -11.74 7.41
C VAL A 71 -7.51 -11.68 7.98
N THR A 72 -7.76 -12.41 9.05
CA THR A 72 -9.06 -12.40 9.75
C THR A 72 -9.25 -11.09 10.52
N PRO A 73 -10.50 -10.69 10.87
CA PRO A 73 -10.74 -9.46 11.63
C PRO A 73 -9.95 -9.38 12.95
N ARG A 74 -9.74 -10.53 13.60
CA ARG A 74 -8.95 -10.60 14.83
C ARG A 74 -7.45 -10.42 14.59
N GLU A 75 -6.95 -10.91 13.48
CA GLU A 75 -5.56 -10.70 13.07
C GLU A 75 -5.35 -9.24 12.62
N GLU A 76 -6.33 -8.61 11.96
CA GLU A 76 -6.28 -7.17 11.60
C GLU A 76 -6.12 -6.28 12.85
N GLN A 77 -6.84 -6.58 13.93
CA GLN A 77 -6.67 -5.88 15.22
C GLN A 77 -5.23 -5.99 15.74
N VAL A 78 -4.60 -7.16 15.62
CA VAL A 78 -3.19 -7.36 16.01
C VAL A 78 -2.27 -6.54 15.12
N VAL A 79 -2.49 -6.52 13.80
CA VAL A 79 -1.70 -5.73 12.85
C VAL A 79 -1.79 -4.23 13.16
N ALA A 80 -2.99 -3.72 13.42
CA ALA A 80 -3.20 -2.30 13.71
C ALA A 80 -2.42 -1.84 14.94
N LEU A 81 -2.53 -2.57 16.06
CA LEU A 81 -1.81 -2.24 17.29
C LEU A 81 -0.28 -2.36 17.12
N VAL A 82 0.18 -3.33 16.31
CA VAL A 82 1.61 -3.45 15.99
C VAL A 82 2.10 -2.29 15.13
N ALA A 83 1.29 -1.81 14.19
CA ALA A 83 1.58 -0.64 13.36
C ALA A 83 1.66 0.66 14.17
N GLU A 84 0.88 0.76 15.25
CA GLU A 84 0.99 1.84 16.25
C GLU A 84 2.25 1.73 17.13
N GLY A 85 3.03 0.65 16.98
CA GLY A 85 4.30 0.45 17.68
C GLY A 85 4.19 -0.35 18.99
N LEU A 86 3.01 -0.85 19.36
CA LEU A 86 2.81 -1.56 20.63
C LEU A 86 3.56 -2.89 20.68
N SER A 87 4.30 -3.14 21.76
CA SER A 87 4.94 -4.43 22.04
C SER A 87 3.91 -5.57 22.18
N ASN A 88 4.36 -6.83 22.05
CA ASN A 88 3.45 -7.98 22.18
C ASN A 88 2.72 -8.02 23.53
N ARG A 89 3.35 -7.50 24.59
CA ARG A 89 2.74 -7.36 25.93
C ARG A 89 1.62 -6.32 25.95
N GLU A 90 1.83 -5.19 25.28
CA GLU A 90 0.82 -4.13 25.19
C GLU A 90 -0.36 -4.58 24.31
N VAL A 91 -0.08 -5.22 23.18
CA VAL A 91 -1.11 -5.83 22.32
C VAL A 91 -1.91 -6.89 23.09
N ALA A 92 -1.23 -7.73 23.87
CA ALA A 92 -1.86 -8.74 24.70
C ALA A 92 -2.82 -8.11 25.72
N ARG A 93 -2.39 -7.03 26.39
CA ARG A 93 -3.23 -6.28 27.33
C ARG A 93 -4.45 -5.68 26.63
N GLU A 94 -4.26 -5.05 25.48
CA GLU A 94 -5.32 -4.35 24.75
C GLU A 94 -6.41 -5.31 24.24
N LEU A 95 -6.00 -6.50 23.80
CA LEU A 95 -6.91 -7.50 23.23
C LEU A 95 -7.40 -8.54 24.24
N GLY A 96 -6.98 -8.47 25.51
CA GLY A 96 -7.31 -9.48 26.53
C GLY A 96 -6.72 -10.86 26.23
N LEU A 97 -5.51 -10.91 25.66
CA LEU A 97 -4.81 -12.13 25.25
C LEU A 97 -3.55 -12.37 26.10
N SER A 98 -2.95 -13.55 25.97
CA SER A 98 -1.59 -13.80 26.47
C SER A 98 -0.54 -13.33 25.47
N GLU A 99 0.65 -12.94 25.93
CA GLU A 99 1.79 -12.63 25.05
C GLU A 99 2.14 -13.78 24.09
N HIS A 100 2.00 -15.01 24.55
CA HIS A 100 2.23 -16.21 23.74
C HIS A 100 1.20 -16.31 22.61
N THR A 101 -0.06 -16.01 22.88
CA THR A 101 -1.13 -15.97 21.89
C THR A 101 -0.87 -14.89 20.83
N VAL A 102 -0.39 -13.70 21.23
CA VAL A 102 -0.01 -12.63 20.29
C VAL A 102 1.14 -13.08 19.39
N LYS A 103 2.18 -13.72 19.94
CA LYS A 103 3.27 -14.30 19.12
C LYS A 103 2.74 -15.29 18.09
N LYS A 104 1.78 -16.14 18.47
CA LYS A 104 1.14 -17.09 17.54
C LYS A 104 0.35 -16.39 16.44
N TYR A 105 -0.37 -15.32 16.77
CA TYR A 105 -1.03 -14.48 15.76
C TYR A 105 -0.02 -13.88 14.80
N LEU A 106 1.07 -13.28 15.30
CA LEU A 106 2.10 -12.69 14.45
C LEU A 106 2.74 -13.71 13.52
N PHE A 107 3.05 -14.91 14.01
CA PHE A 107 3.60 -15.98 13.16
C PHE A 107 2.65 -16.35 12.01
N ARG A 108 1.35 -16.47 12.29
CA ARG A 108 0.33 -16.75 11.26
C ARG A 108 0.17 -15.58 10.29
N ILE A 109 0.19 -14.35 10.79
CA ILE A 109 0.11 -13.15 9.96
C ILE A 109 1.33 -13.08 9.03
N PHE A 110 2.53 -13.34 9.54
CA PHE A 110 3.76 -13.38 8.75
C PHE A 110 3.68 -14.40 7.61
N ASP A 111 3.25 -15.62 7.93
CA ASP A 111 3.04 -16.70 6.96
C ASP A 111 2.00 -16.32 5.89
N LYS A 112 0.86 -15.76 6.31
CA LYS A 112 -0.22 -15.32 5.42
C LYS A 112 0.18 -14.16 4.50
N LEU A 113 0.99 -13.22 5.00
CA LEU A 113 1.41 -12.03 4.28
C LEU A 113 2.73 -12.24 3.51
N GLY A 114 3.42 -13.37 3.70
CA GLY A 114 4.71 -13.63 3.09
C GLY A 114 5.83 -12.72 3.59
N ILE A 115 5.71 -12.21 4.82
CA ILE A 115 6.71 -11.33 5.45
C ILE A 115 7.43 -12.08 6.57
N SER A 116 8.63 -11.64 6.89
CA SER A 116 9.51 -12.29 7.85
C SER A 116 9.77 -11.46 9.11
N THR A 117 9.51 -10.15 9.06
CA THR A 117 9.85 -9.25 10.16
C THR A 117 8.68 -8.38 10.63
N ARG A 118 8.79 -7.96 11.90
CA ARG A 118 7.88 -6.98 12.48
C ARG A 118 7.95 -5.63 11.75
N VAL A 119 9.14 -5.24 11.29
CA VAL A 119 9.32 -3.98 10.53
C VAL A 119 8.60 -4.06 9.19
N GLU A 120 8.70 -5.19 8.50
CA GLU A 120 7.92 -5.44 7.27
C GLU A 120 6.41 -5.41 7.54
N LEU A 121 5.95 -5.93 8.68
CA LEU A 121 4.53 -5.86 9.05
C LEU A 121 4.06 -4.42 9.30
N VAL A 122 4.89 -3.60 9.94
CA VAL A 122 4.59 -2.17 10.14
C VAL A 122 4.55 -1.45 8.79
N LEU A 123 5.52 -1.71 7.91
CA LEU A 123 5.56 -1.10 6.58
C LEU A 123 4.36 -1.51 5.72
N TYR A 124 3.98 -2.80 5.79
CA TYR A 124 2.75 -3.34 5.20
C TYR A 124 1.52 -2.55 5.66
N ALA A 125 1.35 -2.39 6.98
CA ALA A 125 0.21 -1.69 7.55
C ALA A 125 0.18 -0.20 7.17
N VAL A 126 1.32 0.49 7.15
CA VAL A 126 1.40 1.91 6.73
C VAL A 126 1.04 2.08 5.25
N ASN A 127 1.51 1.17 4.39
CA ASN A 127 1.27 1.27 2.96
C ASN A 127 -0.16 0.83 2.56
N HIS A 128 -0.92 0.17 3.45
CA HIS A 128 -2.27 -0.35 3.15
C HIS A 128 -3.33 0.13 4.13
N GLY A 129 -2.95 1.04 5.02
CA GLY A 129 -3.82 1.63 6.03
C GLY A 129 -4.86 2.53 5.39
N ASP A 130 -6.03 1.97 5.13
CA ASP A 130 -7.29 2.72 5.20
C ASP A 130 -7.34 3.33 6.61
N HIS A 131 -7.57 4.65 6.72
CA HIS A 131 -7.60 5.41 7.97
C HIS A 131 -8.76 5.04 8.92
N ARG A 132 -9.07 3.75 9.12
CA ARG A 132 -10.07 3.29 10.10
C ARG A 132 -9.49 3.06 11.50
N ALA A 133 -8.26 3.51 11.75
CA ALA A 133 -7.80 3.80 13.10
C ALA A 133 -8.48 5.09 13.60
N ALA A 134 -9.77 5.01 13.95
CA ALA A 134 -10.46 6.02 14.79
C ALA A 134 -11.91 5.68 15.20
N GLU A 135 -12.51 4.56 14.79
CA GLU A 135 -13.87 4.18 15.28
C GLU A 135 -13.85 2.80 15.93
N TRP A 136 -13.08 2.67 17.01
CA TRP A 136 -13.39 1.66 18.01
C TRP A 136 -14.41 2.26 18.98
N LEU A 137 -15.69 1.89 18.84
CA LEU A 137 -16.69 2.06 19.88
C LEU A 137 -16.48 0.97 20.95
N PRO A 138 -16.20 1.32 22.22
CA PRO A 138 -16.30 0.35 23.30
C PRO A 138 -17.80 0.11 23.57
N GLY A 139 -18.41 -0.84 22.86
CA GLY A 139 -19.62 -1.51 23.34
C GLY A 139 -19.15 -2.72 24.14
N GLY A 140 -19.18 -2.75 25.47
CA GLY A 140 -20.29 -2.38 26.32
C GLY A 140 -20.89 -3.68 26.85
N SER A 141 -20.23 -4.28 27.83
CA SER A 141 -20.80 -5.36 28.63
C SER A 141 -21.74 -4.73 29.66
N ALA A 142 -23.04 -4.94 29.50
CA ALA A 142 -24.03 -4.98 30.57
C ALA A 142 -25.17 -5.89 30.12
#